data_AF-A0A1Y0RN20-F1
#
_entry.id   AF-A0A1Y0RN20-F1
#
_cell.length_a   1.000
_cell.length_b   1.000
_cell.length_c   1.000
_cell.angle_alpha   90.00
_cell.angle_beta   90.00
_cell.angle_gamma   90.00
#
_symmetry.space_group_name_H-M   'P 1'
#
loop_
_entity.id
_entity.type
_entity.pdbx_description
1 polymer ?
#
loop_
_entity_poly.entity_id
_entity_poly.type
_entity_poly.pdbx_seq_one_letter_code
_entity_poly.pdbx_strand_id
1 'polypeptide(L)' 'MLRCFTLSFPYTKYSCKSSIDISALISGNSEQRDRHQVAVQIGQACRAFGFFYIVGHSVND' A
#
# COMPACT_ATOMS: atom_id res chain seq x y z
N MET A 1 20.49 -14.90 3.37
CA MET A 1 19.63 -14.14 2.43
C MET A 1 18.26 -13.85 3.05
N LEU A 2 18.27 -13.41 4.32
CA LEU A 2 17.24 -12.56 4.92
C LEU A 2 18.04 -11.45 5.58
N ARG A 3 17.76 -10.18 5.26
CA ARG A 3 18.26 -9.08 6.06
C ARG A 3 17.11 -8.14 6.40
N CYS A 4 16.14 -8.72 7.11
CA CYS A 4 15.49 -8.04 8.20
C CYS A 4 16.59 -7.79 9.24
N PHE A 5 17.25 -6.64 9.15
CA PHE A 5 18.21 -6.22 10.17
C PHE A 5 17.41 -5.78 11.38
N THR A 6 17.60 -6.56 12.46
CA THR A 6 17.33 -6.26 13.87
C THR A 6 16.73 -4.88 14.16
N LEU A 7 15.47 -4.88 14.60
CA LEU A 7 14.99 -3.86 15.52
C LEU A 7 15.66 -4.07 16.88
N SER A 8 16.55 -3.16 17.22
CA SER A 8 16.53 -2.51 18.53
C SER A 8 17.14 -1.15 18.29
N PHE A 9 16.35 -0.08 18.34
CA PHE A 9 16.69 1.27 18.82
C PHE A 9 15.54 2.25 18.45
N PRO A 10 15.27 3.24 19.33
CA PRO A 10 14.04 4.00 19.38
C PRO A 10 14.04 5.13 18.33
N TYR A 11 12.86 5.48 17.79
CA TYR A 11 12.63 6.72 17.02
C TYR A 11 13.32 6.89 15.65
N THR A 12 13.40 5.86 14.80
CA THR A 12 13.76 6.06 13.38
C THR A 12 12.61 5.67 12.44
N LYS A 13 11.86 6.71 12.02
CA LYS A 13 11.01 6.80 10.82
C LYS A 13 10.56 5.45 10.22
N TYR A 14 9.39 4.98 10.63
CA TYR A 14 8.53 4.14 9.79
C TYR A 14 8.06 4.96 8.57
N SER A 15 8.97 5.23 7.62
CA SER A 15 8.68 5.92 6.37
C SER A 15 8.84 4.97 5.17
N CYS A 16 8.37 3.75 5.32
CA CYS A 16 8.09 2.82 4.22
C CYS A 16 6.58 2.52 4.20
N LYS A 17 5.77 3.57 4.38
CA LYS A 17 4.31 3.49 4.35
C LYS A 17 3.86 3.25 2.90
N SER A 18 3.82 1.99 2.47
CA SER A 18 3.07 1.55 1.31
C SER A 18 1.57 1.62 1.63
N SER A 19 1.06 2.83 1.90
CA SER A 19 -0.38 3.04 1.98
C SER A 19 -0.91 3.19 0.56
N ILE A 20 -1.65 2.18 0.11
CA ILE A 20 -2.28 2.15 -1.20
C ILE A 20 -3.71 2.64 -1.05
N ASP A 21 -4.03 3.71 -1.76
CA ASP A 21 -5.39 4.21 -1.85
C ASP A 21 -6.20 3.39 -2.85
N ILE A 22 -7.28 2.78 -2.38
CA ILE A 22 -8.17 1.97 -3.21
C ILE A 22 -9.50 2.67 -3.52
N SER A 23 -9.62 3.97 -3.22
CA SER A 23 -10.84 4.75 -3.50
C SER A 23 -11.19 4.69 -4.98
N ALA A 24 -10.17 4.66 -5.85
CA ALA A 24 -10.35 4.52 -7.30
C ALA A 24 -10.82 3.12 -7.72
N LEU A 25 -10.67 2.07 -6.89
CA LEU A 25 -11.23 0.74 -7.18
C LEU A 25 -12.70 0.64 -6.76
N ILE A 26 -13.10 1.40 -5.74
CA ILE A 26 -14.43 1.33 -5.12
C ILE A 26 -15.37 2.37 -5.73
N SER A 27 -14.85 3.50 -6.18
CA SER A 27 -15.63 4.54 -6.84
C SER A 27 -16.12 4.03 -8.19
N GLY A 28 -17.43 3.79 -8.33
CA GLY A 28 -18.04 3.35 -9.58
C GLY A 28 -17.81 4.29 -10.78
N ASN A 29 -17.34 5.52 -10.52
CA ASN A 29 -17.07 6.56 -11.51
C ASN A 29 -15.58 6.70 -11.89
N SER A 30 -14.69 5.87 -11.34
CA SER A 30 -13.25 5.92 -11.66
C SER A 30 -12.98 5.51 -13.10
N GLU A 31 -12.02 6.16 -13.77
CA GLU A 31 -11.60 5.72 -15.10
C GLU A 31 -10.88 4.37 -15.05
N GLN A 32 -10.93 3.63 -16.16
CA GLN A 32 -10.23 2.34 -16.27
C GLN A 32 -8.71 2.48 -16.04
N ARG A 33 -8.14 3.63 -16.41
CA ARG A 33 -6.73 3.96 -16.20
C ARG A 33 -6.37 4.06 -14.72
N ASP A 34 -7.22 4.70 -13.92
CA ASP A 34 -6.98 4.88 -12.48
C ASP A 34 -7.02 3.55 -11.75
N ARG A 35 -7.99 2.69 -12.10
CA ARG A 35 -8.08 1.32 -11.56
C ARG A 35 -6.86 0.47 -11.89
N HIS A 36 -6.38 0.58 -13.14
CA HIS A 36 -5.19 -0.14 -13.57
C HIS A 36 -3.94 0.35 -12.84
N GLN A 37 -3.80 1.65 -12.63
CA GLN A 37 -2.68 2.23 -11.90
C GLN A 37 -2.64 1.75 -10.44
N VAL A 38 -3.77 1.70 -9.75
CA VAL A 38 -3.86 1.15 -8.39
C VAL A 38 -3.49 -0.35 -8.38
N ALA A 39 -3.98 -1.13 -9.34
CA ALA A 39 -3.63 -2.55 -9.46
C ALA A 39 -2.12 -2.79 -9.66
N VAL A 40 -1.46 -1.94 -10.46
CA VAL A 40 0.00 -2.00 -10.64
C VAL A 40 0.74 -1.70 -9.34
N GLN A 41 0.30 -0.69 -8.58
CA GLN A 41 0.90 -0.36 -7.28
C GLN A 41 0.76 -1.49 -6.27
N ILE A 42 -0.40 -2.15 -6.21
CA ILE A 42 -0.62 -3.35 -5.38
C ILE A 42 0.35 -4.45 -5.80
N GLY A 43 0.44 -4.75 -7.10
CA GLY A 43 1.33 -5.77 -7.63
C GLY A 43 2.81 -5.51 -7.35
N GLN A 44 3.23 -4.25 -7.31
CA GLN A 44 4.59 -3.84 -6.94
C GLN A 44 4.83 -3.98 -5.43
N ALA A 45 3.89 -3.53 -4.60
CA ALA A 45 3.99 -3.63 -3.14
C ALA A 45 4.05 -5.09 -2.66
N CYS A 46 3.27 -5.98 -3.28
CA CYS A 46 3.34 -7.43 -3.02
C CYS A 46 4.75 -8.00 -3.25
N ARG A 47 5.44 -7.57 -4.32
CA ARG A 47 6.79 -8.06 -4.64
C ARG A 47 7.88 -7.43 -3.79
N ALA A 48 7.71 -6.18 -3.39
CA ALA A 48 8.72 -5.42 -2.67
C ALA A 48 8.73 -5.68 -1.16
N PHE A 49 7.54 -5.74 -0.54
CA PHE A 49 7.42 -5.78 0.93
C PHE A 49 6.60 -6.96 1.43
N GLY A 50 5.65 -7.47 0.63
CA GLY A 50 4.72 -8.53 1.06
C GLY A 50 3.65 -8.06 2.05
N PHE A 51 3.70 -6.81 2.51
CA PHE A 51 2.69 -6.16 3.34
C PHE A 51 2.50 -4.71 2.90
N PHE A 52 1.27 -4.20 3.01
CA PHE A 52 0.90 -2.84 2.69
C PHE A 52 -0.38 -2.46 3.44
N TYR A 53 -0.62 -1.16 3.61
CA TYR A 53 -1.82 -0.65 4.23
C TYR A 53 -2.80 -0.18 3.16
N ILE A 54 -4.07 -0.54 3.31
CA ILE A 54 -5.13 -0.09 2.41
C ILE A 54 -5.82 1.13 3.05
N VAL A 55 -5.89 2.22 2.30
CA VAL A 55 -6.63 3.44 2.68
C VAL A 55 -7.72 3.72 1.65
N GLY A 56 -8.72 4.52 2.01
CA GLY A 56 -9.81 4.84 1.10
C GLY A 56 -10.74 3.65 0.82
N HIS A 57 -10.84 2.70 1.75
CA HIS A 57 -11.68 1.51 1.62
C HIS A 57 -13.17 1.77 1.91
N SER A 58 -13.55 3.04 2.12
CA SER A 58 -14.91 3.53 2.43
C SER A 58 -15.63 2.81 3.59
N VAL A 59 -14.90 2.04 4.40
CA VAL A 59 -15.40 1.55 5.68
C VAL A 59 -15.19 2.68 6.66
N ASN A 60 -16.28 3.34 7.01
CA ASN A 60 -16.32 4.17 8.21
C ASN A 60 -16.33 3.20 9.40
N ASP A 61 -15.47 3.45 10.40
CA ASP A 61 -15.50 2.76 11.69
C ASP A 61 -16.89 2.79 12.34
#